data_AF-A0AAX4KIT4-F1
#
_entry.id   AF-A0AAX4KIT4-F1
#
_cell.length_a   1.000
_cell.length_b   1.000
_cell.length_c   1.000
_cell.angle_alpha   90.00
_cell.angle_beta   90.00
_cell.angle_gamma   90.00
#
_symmetry.space_group_name_H-M   'P 1'
#
loop_
_entity.id
_entity.type
_entity.pdbx_description
1 polymer ?
#
loop_
_entity_poly.entity_id
_entity_poly.type
_entity_poly.pdbx_seq_one_letter_code
_entity_poly.pdbx_strand_id
1 'polypeptide(L)' 'MTGNKNEQEQSFNILPHPAKSNNPSDLNSEPAEHGGLQSASYNAYNAKGPHIPSHEIQQGLEKPKTREELQAEAEKLNS' A
#
# COMPACT_ATOMS: atom_id res chain seq x y z
N MET A 1 57.56 30.98 23.52
CA MET A 1 56.94 30.17 22.45
C MET A 1 55.69 29.54 23.04
N THR A 2 54.52 30.17 22.87
CA THR A 2 53.45 29.87 21.88
C THR A 2 52.49 28.80 22.40
N GLY A 3 51.20 29.14 22.50
CA GLY A 3 50.15 28.15 22.78
C GLY A 3 48.76 28.68 23.08
N ASN A 4 48.30 29.80 22.48
CA ASN A 4 46.88 30.16 22.53
C ASN A 4 46.11 29.28 21.53
N LYS A 5 45.69 28.10 21.98
CA LYS A 5 44.69 27.31 21.26
C LYS A 5 43.31 27.90 21.55
N ASN A 6 42.93 28.88 20.75
CA ASN A 6 41.53 29.25 20.59
C ASN A 6 40.84 28.11 19.85
N GLU A 7 40.47 27.05 20.58
CA GLU A 7 39.62 25.98 20.07
C GLU A 7 38.23 26.59 19.86
N GLN A 8 37.98 27.07 18.64
CA GLN A 8 36.67 27.56 18.23
C GLN A 8 35.68 26.41 18.44
N GLU A 9 34.72 26.61 19.35
CA GLU A 9 33.65 25.65 19.60
C GLU A 9 32.93 25.32 18.29
N GLN A 10 32.66 24.03 18.05
CA GLN A 10 31.99 23.63 16.81
C GLN A 10 30.56 24.14 16.79
N SER A 11 30.30 25.10 15.91
CA SER A 11 28.96 25.65 15.65
C SER A 11 28.26 24.85 14.54
N PHE A 12 27.12 24.25 14.84
CA PHE A 12 26.28 23.56 13.87
C PHE A 12 25.10 24.45 13.46
N ASN A 13 24.90 24.63 12.16
CA ASN A 13 23.72 25.31 11.64
C ASN A 13 22.56 24.31 11.48
N ILE A 14 21.46 24.59 12.17
CA ILE A 14 20.19 23.91 11.93
C ILE A 14 19.51 24.54 10.72
N LEU A 15 19.30 23.74 9.69
CA LEU A 15 18.47 24.14 8.55
C LEU A 15 17.01 24.29 9.03
N PRO A 16 16.25 25.26 8.51
CA PRO A 16 14.83 25.36 8.81
C PRO A 16 14.13 24.05 8.46
N HIS A 17 13.17 23.64 9.28
CA HIS A 17 12.40 22.43 8.99
C HIS A 17 11.67 22.61 7.63
N PRO A 18 11.67 21.59 6.76
CA PRO A 18 11.13 21.72 5.41
C PRO A 18 9.62 22.00 5.40
N ALA A 19 8.88 21.52 6.41
CA ALA A 19 7.45 21.70 6.53
C ALA A 19 7.10 23.09 7.10
N LYS A 20 6.73 24.05 6.26
CA LYS A 20 6.37 25.41 6.71
C LYS A 20 5.05 25.47 7.50
N SER A 21 4.29 24.38 7.56
CA SER A 21 3.02 24.29 8.28
C SER A 21 2.92 22.99 9.11
N ASN A 22 2.09 23.00 10.16
CA ASN A 22 1.72 21.81 10.94
C ASN A 22 0.60 21.02 10.24
N ASN A 23 0.67 20.89 8.92
CA ASN A 23 -0.27 20.10 8.13
C ASN A 23 0.42 18.80 7.70
N PRO A 24 -0.07 17.61 8.13
CA PRO A 24 0.50 16.34 7.73
C PRO A 24 0.45 16.08 6.22
N SER A 25 -0.38 16.83 5.48
CA SER A 25 -0.43 16.76 4.01
C SER A 25 0.80 17.36 3.32
N ASP A 26 1.58 18.23 3.98
CA ASP A 26 2.77 18.87 3.37
C ASP A 26 3.94 17.89 3.18
N LEU A 27 3.90 16.71 3.81
CA LEU A 27 4.88 15.63 3.63
C LEU A 27 4.56 14.73 2.44
N ASN A 28 3.33 14.81 1.91
CA ASN A 28 2.91 14.05 0.74
C ASN A 28 3.26 14.85 -0.53
N SER A 29 4.55 14.98 -0.81
CA SER A 29 5.06 15.61 -2.02
C SER A 29 4.69 14.76 -3.23
N GLU A 30 3.69 15.23 -3.99
CA GLU A 30 3.16 14.68 -5.25
C GLU A 30 2.67 13.22 -5.16
N PRO A 31 1.62 12.83 -5.91
CA PRO A 31 1.31 11.41 -6.09
C PRO A 31 2.48 10.80 -6.85
N ALA A 32 3.47 10.30 -6.09
CA ALA A 32 4.58 9.55 -6.60
C ALA A 32 4.03 8.47 -7.54
N GLU A 33 4.74 8.26 -8.64
CA GLU A 33 4.51 7.28 -9.70
C GLU A 33 4.55 5.81 -9.20
N HIS A 34 4.26 5.57 -7.93
CA HIS A 34 4.39 4.32 -7.23
C HIS A 34 3.05 3.89 -6.64
N GLY A 35 2.63 2.70 -7.07
CA GLY A 35 1.39 2.04 -6.66
C GLY A 35 1.25 1.93 -5.14
N GLY A 36 0.06 2.25 -4.63
CA GLY A 36 -0.32 2.13 -3.24
C GLY A 36 -1.76 2.60 -3.01
N LEU A 37 -2.29 2.44 -1.79
CA LEU A 37 -3.66 2.86 -1.44
C LEU A 37 -3.93 4.36 -1.65
N GLN A 38 -2.87 5.18 -1.74
CA GLN A 38 -2.95 6.61 -2.04
C GLN A 38 -2.77 6.93 -3.53
N SER A 39 -2.21 6.01 -4.34
CA SER A 39 -1.92 6.26 -5.76
C SER A 39 -3.12 6.04 -6.68
N ALA A 40 -4.12 5.32 -6.19
CA ALA A 40 -5.35 5.09 -6.88
C ALA A 40 -6.48 5.46 -5.94
N SER A 41 -7.11 6.61 -6.20
CA SER A 41 -8.52 6.77 -5.89
C SER A 41 -9.26 5.66 -6.65
N TYR A 42 -9.28 4.45 -6.08
CA TYR A 42 -10.18 3.40 -6.52
C TYR A 42 -11.57 3.97 -6.27
N ASN A 43 -12.10 4.60 -7.31
CA ASN A 43 -13.47 5.05 -7.36
C ASN A 43 -14.31 3.77 -7.29
N ALA A 44 -14.59 3.30 -6.07
CA ALA A 44 -15.44 2.13 -5.82
C ALA A 44 -16.79 2.28 -6.56
N TYR A 45 -17.21 3.53 -6.75
CA TYR A 45 -18.42 3.92 -7.47
C TYR A 45 -18.29 3.94 -9.01
N ASN A 46 -17.07 3.96 -9.56
CA ASN A 46 -16.80 3.87 -11.01
C ASN A 46 -16.13 2.55 -11.41
N ALA A 47 -16.03 1.59 -10.49
CA ALA A 47 -15.54 0.26 -10.81
C ALA A 47 -16.47 -0.40 -11.82
N LYS A 48 -15.92 -1.19 -12.75
CA LYS A 48 -16.73 -2.02 -13.64
C LYS A 48 -17.68 -2.86 -12.77
N GLY A 49 -18.93 -2.98 -13.19
CA GLY A 49 -19.91 -3.84 -12.53
C GLY A 49 -19.44 -5.30 -12.47
N PRO A 50 -20.19 -6.18 -11.79
CA PRO A 50 -19.84 -7.59 -11.68
C PRO A 50 -19.63 -8.19 -13.07
N HIS A 51 -18.45 -8.79 -13.28
CA HIS A 51 -18.10 -9.41 -14.55
C HIS A 51 -18.93 -10.68 -14.76
N ILE A 52 -19.76 -10.71 -15.79
CA ILE A 52 -20.52 -11.90 -16.21
C ILE A 52 -19.62 -12.71 -17.17
N PRO A 53 -19.20 -13.94 -16.81
CA PRO A 53 -18.33 -14.74 -17.67
C PRO A 53 -18.98 -15.08 -19.02
N SER A 54 -18.18 -15.09 -20.09
CA SER A 54 -18.60 -15.58 -21.41
C SER A 54 -18.91 -17.09 -21.39
N HIS A 55 -19.65 -17.58 -22.38
CA HIS A 55 -20.05 -18.98 -22.47
C HIS A 55 -18.84 -19.95 -22.49
N GLU A 56 -17.74 -19.56 -23.14
CA GLU A 56 -16.49 -20.33 -23.16
C GLU A 56 -15.87 -20.48 -21.77
N ILE A 57 -15.88 -19.40 -20.97
CA ILE A 57 -15.39 -19.44 -19.59
C ILE A 57 -16.29 -20.31 -18.73
N GLN A 58 -17.61 -20.20 -18.90
CA GLN A 58 -18.58 -21.00 -18.13
C GLN A 58 -18.39 -22.51 -18.35
N GLN A 59 -18.08 -22.93 -19.58
CA GLN A 59 -17.87 -24.34 -19.91
C GLN A 59 -16.53 -24.90 -19.40
N GLY A 60 -15.52 -24.05 -19.24
CA GLY A 60 -14.22 -24.43 -18.69
C GLY A 60 -14.18 -24.52 -17.17
N LEU A 61 -15.23 -24.04 -16.48
CA LEU A 61 -15.30 -24.12 -15.02
C LEU A 61 -15.70 -25.52 -14.56
N GLU A 62 -15.09 -25.97 -13.47
CA GLU A 62 -15.49 -27.21 -12.81
C GLU A 62 -16.92 -27.12 -12.29
N LYS A 63 -17.61 -28.26 -12.26
CA LYS A 63 -18.95 -28.33 -11.68
C LYS A 63 -18.87 -28.09 -10.17
N PRO A 64 -19.84 -27.38 -9.58
CA PRO A 64 -19.88 -27.20 -8.15
C PRO A 64 -19.96 -28.57 -7.46
N LYS A 65 -19.11 -28.76 -6.44
CA LYS A 65 -19.13 -29.96 -5.60
C LYS A 65 -20.47 -30.07 -4.87
N THR A 66 -20.89 -31.29 -4.61
CA THR A 66 -22.06 -31.58 -3.78
C THR A 66 -21.80 -31.23 -2.32
N ARG A 67 -22.87 -31.12 -1.53
CA ARG A 67 -22.76 -30.75 -0.11
C ARG A 67 -21.91 -31.75 0.67
N GLU A 68 -22.10 -33.03 0.38
CA GLU A 68 -21.42 -34.15 1.03
C GLU A 68 -19.91 -34.13 0.70
N GLU A 69 -19.55 -33.85 -0.55
CA GLU A 69 -18.15 -33.71 -0.99
C GLU A 69 -17.44 -32.54 -0.29
N LEU A 70 -18.13 -31.39 -0.16
CA LEU A 70 -17.59 -30.22 0.54
C LEU A 70 -17.35 -30.51 2.03
N GLN A 71 -18.26 -31.26 2.67
CA GLN A 71 -18.10 -31.62 4.08
C GLN A 71 -16.90 -32.55 4.30
N ALA A 72 -16.74 -33.58 3.46
CA ALA A 72 -15.61 -34.49 3.53
C ALA A 72 -14.26 -33.79 3.28
N GLU A 73 -14.21 -32.84 2.33
CA GLU A 73 -13.01 -32.05 2.07
C GLU A 73 -12.66 -31.13 3.24
N ALA A 74 -13.66 -30.52 3.87
CA ALA A 74 -13.46 -29.70 5.07
C ALA A 74 -12.91 -30.53 6.24
N GLU A 75 -13.41 -31.74 6.45
CA GLU A 75 -12.89 -32.67 7.47
C GLU A 75 -11.44 -33.08 7.18
N LYS A 76 -11.11 -33.37 5.91
CA LYS A 76 -9.75 -33.68 5.46
C LYS A 76 -8.77 -32.51 5.63
N LEU A 77 -9.21 -31.27 5.45
CA LEU A 77 -8.34 -30.09 5.59
C LEU A 77 -8.06 -29.72 7.05
N ASN A 78 -8.95 -30.11 7.96
CA ASN A 78 -8.85 -29.79 9.40
C ASN A 78 -8.24 -30.93 10.23
N SER A 79 -7.69 -31.96 9.59
CA SER A 79 -6.93 -33.05 10.23
C SER A 79 -5.46 -32.70 10.38
#